data_AF-G0HGC5-F1
#
_entry.id   AF-G0HGC5-F1
#
_cell.length_a   1.000
_cell.length_b   1.000
_cell.length_c   1.000
_cell.angle_alpha   90.00
_cell.angle_beta   90.00
_cell.angle_gamma   90.00
#
_symmetry.space_group_name_H-M   'P 1'
#
loop_
_entity.id
_entity.type
_entity.pdbx_description
1 polymer ?
#
loop_
_entity_poly.entity_id
_entity_poly.type
_entity_poly.pdbx_seq_one_letter_code
_entity_poly.pdbx_strand_id
1 'polypeptide(L)'
;MGVVSSIRRRRHEKKAAYKAAKVHAKETAKATAKSDKARDRYLQKTAGKIRAIDDKAAKRQDKKDLESAKALVAQAKSKRVTAGKVLGWVGTARAVIPVAAPLVYRAVAKLGSTPSGQGLSSLLGGFGAGGTAPGHDAVQRARIADLRNRAGASTVPDSVEKEIITKLGTLETTLKSASSDAELAAVSTELDLLDARLDAA
;
A
#
# COMPACT_ATOMS: atom_id res chain seq x y z
N MET A 1 -18.79 -29.18 78.04
CA MET A 1 -17.79 -28.85 77.00
C MET A 1 -17.25 -27.44 77.27
N GLY A 2 -16.00 -27.31 77.71
CA GLY A 2 -15.46 -26.04 78.18
C GLY A 2 -14.96 -25.13 77.04
N VAL A 3 -14.94 -23.81 77.31
CA VAL A 3 -14.42 -22.78 76.39
C VAL A 3 -12.98 -23.08 75.93
N VAL A 4 -12.17 -23.69 76.80
CA VAL A 4 -10.78 -24.09 76.45
C VAL A 4 -10.75 -25.22 75.40
N SER A 5 -11.66 -26.19 75.49
CA SER A 5 -11.75 -27.29 74.50
C SER A 5 -12.22 -26.81 73.13
N SER A 6 -13.13 -25.83 73.07
CA SER A 6 -13.59 -25.27 71.80
C SER A 6 -12.50 -24.43 71.11
N ILE A 7 -11.71 -23.69 71.88
CA ILE A 7 -10.55 -22.93 71.36
C ILE A 7 -9.48 -23.89 70.81
N ARG A 8 -9.16 -24.98 71.52
CA ARG A 8 -8.20 -25.99 71.04
C ARG A 8 -8.69 -26.64 69.74
N ARG A 9 -9.96 -27.05 69.67
CA ARG A 9 -10.57 -27.62 68.46
C ARG A 9 -10.48 -26.67 67.26
N ARG A 10 -10.87 -25.40 67.43
CA ARG A 10 -10.77 -24.37 66.37
C ARG A 10 -9.33 -24.17 65.88
N ARG A 11 -8.33 -24.25 66.76
CA ARG A 11 -6.91 -24.17 66.37
C ARG A 11 -6.49 -25.37 65.52
N HIS A 12 -6.94 -26.58 65.85
CA HIS A 12 -6.67 -27.77 65.06
C HIS A 12 -7.32 -27.68 63.67
N GLU A 13 -8.58 -27.24 63.60
CA GLU A 13 -9.31 -27.03 62.34
C GLU A 13 -8.60 -25.98 61.46
N LYS A 14 -8.20 -24.84 62.02
CA LYS A 14 -7.43 -23.82 61.29
C LYS A 14 -6.07 -24.32 60.80
N LYS A 15 -5.36 -25.10 61.60
CA LYS A 15 -4.07 -25.71 61.20
C LYS A 15 -4.26 -26.73 60.08
N ALA A 16 -5.32 -27.54 60.14
CA ALA A 16 -5.65 -28.50 59.10
C ALA A 16 -6.01 -27.79 57.79
N ALA A 17 -6.87 -26.77 57.86
CA ALA A 17 -7.23 -25.93 56.73
C ALA A 17 -6.01 -25.25 56.09
N TYR A 18 -5.11 -24.69 56.91
CA TYR A 18 -3.88 -24.09 56.41
C TYR A 18 -2.96 -25.11 55.71
N LYS A 19 -2.82 -26.32 56.27
CA LYS A 19 -2.04 -27.39 55.63
C LYS A 19 -2.65 -27.84 54.31
N ALA A 20 -3.97 -28.02 54.26
CA ALA A 20 -4.68 -28.36 53.03
C ALA A 20 -4.51 -27.28 51.96
N ALA A 21 -4.72 -26.01 52.33
CA ALA A 21 -4.51 -24.87 51.42
C ALA A 21 -3.07 -24.80 50.91
N LYS A 22 -2.08 -25.07 51.78
CA LYS A 22 -0.65 -25.09 51.39
C LYS A 22 -0.34 -26.21 50.39
N VAL A 23 -0.91 -27.40 50.57
CA VAL A 23 -0.74 -28.52 49.63
C VAL A 23 -1.41 -28.18 48.30
N HIS A 24 -2.65 -27.72 48.34
CA HIS A 24 -3.39 -27.29 47.14
C HIS A 24 -2.62 -26.21 46.37
N ALA A 25 -2.11 -25.17 47.05
CA ALA A 25 -1.31 -24.12 46.43
C ALA A 25 -0.02 -24.65 45.77
N LYS A 26 0.63 -25.66 46.37
CA LYS A 26 1.80 -26.30 45.76
C LYS A 26 1.44 -27.12 44.54
N GLU A 27 0.31 -27.82 44.57
CA GLU A 27 -0.16 -28.63 43.45
C GLU A 27 -0.61 -27.76 42.28
N THR A 28 -1.36 -26.69 42.54
CA THR A 28 -1.75 -25.72 41.52
C THR A 28 -0.53 -25.05 40.91
N ALA A 29 0.45 -24.61 41.73
CA ALA A 29 1.69 -24.02 41.22
C ALA A 29 2.50 -24.99 40.35
N LYS A 30 2.52 -26.28 40.69
CA LYS A 30 3.17 -27.31 39.86
C LYS A 30 2.42 -27.55 38.55
N ALA A 31 1.09 -27.56 38.60
CA ALA A 31 0.26 -27.75 37.43
C ALA A 31 0.39 -26.56 36.45
N THR A 32 0.35 -25.33 36.97
CA THR A 32 0.55 -24.11 36.16
C THR A 32 1.95 -24.06 35.57
N ALA A 33 3.00 -24.35 36.35
CA ALA A 33 4.36 -24.39 35.83
C ALA A 33 4.54 -25.42 34.69
N LYS A 34 3.86 -26.57 34.77
CA LYS A 34 3.84 -27.57 33.70
C LYS A 34 3.09 -27.07 32.46
N SER A 35 1.93 -26.44 32.62
CA SER A 35 1.17 -25.89 31.49
C SER A 35 1.91 -24.75 30.81
N ASP A 36 2.55 -23.88 31.58
CA ASP A 36 3.30 -22.73 31.07
C ASP A 36 4.53 -23.21 30.31
N LYS A 37 5.29 -24.17 30.86
CA LYS A 37 6.39 -24.80 30.13
C LYS A 37 5.96 -25.46 28.82
N ALA A 38 4.78 -26.07 28.78
CA ALA A 38 4.24 -26.65 27.55
C ALA A 38 3.86 -25.58 26.52
N ARG A 39 3.23 -24.48 26.98
CA ARG A 39 2.91 -23.31 26.16
C ARG A 39 4.17 -22.67 25.59
N ASP A 40 5.18 -22.42 26.42
CA ASP A 40 6.45 -21.82 25.99
C ASP A 40 7.15 -22.68 24.93
N ARG A 41 7.18 -24.00 25.12
CA ARG A 41 7.72 -24.93 24.12
C ARG A 41 6.96 -24.88 22.81
N TYR A 42 5.64 -24.80 22.86
CA TYR A 42 4.81 -24.67 21.67
C TYR A 42 5.08 -23.34 20.95
N LEU A 43 5.14 -22.23 21.68
CA LEU A 43 5.44 -20.91 21.14
C LEU A 43 6.84 -20.87 20.50
N GLN A 44 7.85 -21.44 21.14
CA GLN A 44 9.20 -21.54 20.58
C GLN A 44 9.22 -22.34 19.27
N LYS A 45 8.52 -23.48 19.20
CA LYS A 45 8.40 -24.27 17.97
C LYS A 45 7.70 -23.49 16.86
N THR A 46 6.64 -22.78 17.18
CA THR A 46 5.88 -21.97 16.21
C THR A 46 6.72 -20.80 15.72
N ALA A 47 7.41 -20.07 16.61
CA ALA A 47 8.33 -19.01 16.25
C ALA A 47 9.46 -19.51 15.33
N GLY A 48 10.02 -20.69 15.61
CA GLY A 48 11.03 -21.31 14.74
C GLY A 48 10.50 -21.66 13.35
N LYS A 49 9.26 -22.17 13.26
CA LYS A 49 8.61 -22.45 11.96
C LYS A 49 8.34 -21.18 11.16
N ILE A 50 7.85 -20.12 11.82
CA ILE A 50 7.60 -18.83 11.18
C ILE A 50 8.91 -18.27 10.61
N ARG A 51 9.99 -18.21 11.42
CA ARG A 51 11.31 -17.78 10.94
C ARG A 51 11.80 -18.58 9.73
N ALA A 52 11.63 -19.90 9.74
CA ALA A 52 12.04 -20.74 8.61
C ALA A 52 11.20 -20.51 7.35
N ILE A 53 9.92 -20.12 7.49
CA ILE A 53 9.06 -19.72 6.37
C ILE A 53 9.49 -18.36 5.85
N ASP A 54 9.75 -17.40 6.74
CA ASP A 54 10.21 -16.05 6.40
C ASP A 54 11.55 -16.10 5.65
N ASP A 55 12.52 -16.87 6.13
CA ASP A 55 13.80 -17.07 5.46
C ASP A 55 13.64 -17.65 4.04
N LYS A 56 12.70 -18.57 3.86
CA LYS A 56 12.39 -19.14 2.54
C LYS A 56 11.68 -18.13 1.65
N ALA A 57 10.81 -17.29 2.20
CA ALA A 57 10.12 -16.24 1.49
C ALA A 57 11.11 -15.16 1.02
N ALA A 58 12.00 -14.71 1.90
CA ALA A 58 13.07 -13.77 1.59
C ALA A 58 13.96 -14.30 0.46
N LYS A 59 14.45 -15.55 0.57
CA LYS A 59 15.23 -16.18 -0.52
C LYS A 59 14.48 -16.27 -1.85
N ARG A 60 13.16 -16.47 -1.82
CA ARG A 60 12.33 -16.48 -3.04
C ARG A 60 12.20 -15.09 -3.62
N GLN A 61 12.07 -14.05 -2.79
CA GLN A 61 12.06 -12.65 -3.22
C GLN A 61 13.41 -12.29 -3.84
N ASP A 62 14.53 -12.56 -3.17
CA ASP A 62 15.88 -12.30 -3.69
C ASP A 62 16.09 -12.94 -5.07
N LYS A 63 15.63 -14.19 -5.26
CA LYS A 63 15.71 -14.88 -6.55
C LYS A 63 14.88 -14.19 -7.62
N LYS A 64 13.65 -13.79 -7.29
CA LYS A 64 12.77 -13.05 -8.21
C LYS A 64 13.37 -11.70 -8.59
N ASP A 65 13.99 -11.02 -7.64
CA ASP A 65 14.64 -9.72 -7.87
C ASP A 65 15.88 -9.86 -8.74
N LEU A 66 16.66 -10.93 -8.54
CA LEU A 66 17.78 -11.25 -9.42
C LEU A 66 17.31 -11.64 -10.84
N GLU A 67 16.23 -12.40 -10.96
CA GLU A 67 15.65 -12.77 -12.26
C GLU A 67 15.07 -11.55 -12.99
N SER A 68 14.35 -10.68 -12.28
CA SER A 68 13.79 -9.45 -12.84
C SER A 68 14.91 -8.49 -13.24
N ALA A 69 15.95 -8.31 -12.41
CA ALA A 69 17.11 -7.52 -12.74
C ALA A 69 17.84 -8.05 -13.98
N LYS A 70 18.03 -9.38 -14.09
CA LYS A 70 18.62 -10.01 -15.28
C LYS A 70 17.74 -9.80 -16.51
N ALA A 71 16.42 -9.95 -16.38
CA ALA A 71 15.48 -9.72 -17.47
C ALA A 71 15.49 -8.26 -17.92
N LEU A 72 15.56 -7.30 -17.00
CA LEU A 72 15.68 -5.87 -17.29
C LEU A 72 17.00 -5.54 -17.97
N VAL A 73 18.13 -6.12 -17.53
CA VAL A 73 19.43 -5.96 -18.20
C VAL A 73 19.41 -6.57 -19.60
N ALA A 74 18.80 -7.74 -19.78
CA ALA A 74 18.64 -8.37 -21.10
C ALA A 74 17.74 -7.53 -22.02
N GLN A 75 16.65 -6.98 -21.49
CA GLN A 75 15.78 -6.05 -22.21
C GLN A 75 16.50 -4.74 -22.52
N ALA A 76 17.29 -4.18 -21.62
CA ALA A 76 18.08 -2.97 -21.88
C ALA A 76 19.16 -3.23 -22.95
N LYS A 77 19.77 -4.42 -22.94
CA LYS A 77 20.72 -4.86 -23.98
C LYS A 77 20.03 -5.05 -25.33
N SER A 78 18.84 -5.63 -25.38
CA SER A 78 18.08 -5.84 -26.63
C SER A 78 17.35 -4.58 -27.13
N LYS A 79 16.98 -3.68 -26.21
CA LYS A 79 16.46 -2.33 -26.48
C LYS A 79 17.57 -1.30 -26.64
N ARG A 80 18.85 -1.68 -26.84
CA ARG A 80 19.85 -0.75 -27.39
C ARG A 80 19.26 -0.19 -28.68
N VAL A 81 18.83 1.07 -28.60
CA VAL A 81 18.03 1.70 -29.63
C VAL A 81 18.93 1.90 -30.83
N THR A 82 18.88 0.96 -31.78
CA THR A 82 19.56 1.12 -33.05
C THR A 82 18.98 2.37 -33.71
N ALA A 83 19.83 3.25 -34.23
CA ALA A 83 19.40 4.53 -34.81
C ALA A 83 18.20 4.37 -35.76
N GLY A 84 18.15 3.29 -36.54
CA GLY A 84 17.02 2.97 -37.43
C GLY A 84 15.66 2.81 -36.74
N LYS A 85 15.59 2.31 -35.50
CA LYS A 85 14.32 2.15 -34.76
C LYS A 85 13.84 3.49 -34.19
N VAL A 86 14.76 4.37 -33.77
CA VAL A 86 14.41 5.74 -33.36
C VAL A 86 13.93 6.56 -34.56
N LEU A 87 14.66 6.51 -35.69
CA LEU A 87 14.31 7.22 -36.91
C LEU A 87 12.95 6.76 -37.48
N GLY A 88 12.65 5.45 -37.41
CA GLY A 88 11.34 4.93 -37.81
C GLY A 88 10.20 5.46 -36.94
N TRP A 89 10.39 5.54 -35.63
CA TRP A 89 9.39 6.07 -34.68
C TRP A 89 9.23 7.59 -34.79
N VAL A 90 10.32 8.33 -34.98
CA VAL A 90 10.27 9.79 -35.18
C VAL A 90 9.61 10.11 -36.52
N GLY A 91 9.89 9.34 -37.57
CA GLY A 91 9.27 9.49 -38.89
C GLY A 91 7.77 9.19 -38.87
N THR A 92 7.35 8.09 -38.25
CA THR A 92 5.92 7.75 -38.11
C THR A 92 5.19 8.71 -37.19
N ALA A 93 5.81 9.13 -36.07
CA ALA A 93 5.24 10.15 -35.21
C ALA A 93 5.05 11.46 -35.98
N ARG A 94 6.04 11.94 -36.74
CA ARG A 94 5.92 13.18 -37.53
C ARG A 94 4.81 13.13 -38.59
N ALA A 95 4.49 11.95 -39.12
CA ALA A 95 3.39 11.74 -40.06
C ALA A 95 2.01 11.63 -39.37
N VAL A 96 1.95 11.01 -38.19
CA VAL A 96 0.69 10.72 -37.48
C VAL A 96 0.26 11.89 -36.58
N ILE A 97 1.21 12.64 -36.01
CA ILE A 97 0.97 13.81 -35.14
C ILE A 97 -0.03 14.82 -35.75
N PRO A 98 0.12 15.31 -36.99
CA PRO A 98 -0.79 16.34 -37.52
C PRO A 98 -2.22 15.85 -37.74
N VAL A 99 -2.44 14.53 -37.86
CA VAL A 99 -3.78 13.94 -38.05
C VAL A 99 -4.39 13.53 -36.71
N ALA A 100 -3.60 12.97 -35.81
CA ALA A 100 -4.05 12.52 -34.50
C ALA A 100 -4.33 13.71 -33.54
N ALA A 101 -3.52 14.77 -33.58
CA ALA A 101 -3.67 15.93 -32.71
C ALA A 101 -5.06 16.61 -32.80
N PRO A 102 -5.60 16.95 -33.99
CA PRO A 102 -6.93 17.56 -34.07
C PRO A 102 -8.06 16.59 -33.70
N LEU A 103 -7.88 15.27 -33.89
CA LEU A 103 -8.88 14.27 -33.49
C LEU A 103 -8.93 14.10 -31.96
N VAL A 104 -7.77 14.07 -31.31
CA VAL A 104 -7.69 14.08 -29.84
C VAL A 104 -8.22 15.39 -29.28
N TYR A 105 -7.86 16.53 -29.87
CA TYR A 105 -8.41 17.84 -29.47
C TYR A 105 -9.93 17.88 -29.62
N ARG A 106 -10.50 17.33 -30.72
CA ARG A 106 -11.95 17.23 -30.91
C ARG A 106 -12.61 16.28 -29.92
N ALA A 107 -12.00 15.14 -29.61
CA ALA A 107 -12.53 14.21 -28.62
C ALA A 107 -12.56 14.83 -27.22
N VAL A 108 -11.48 15.51 -26.82
CA VAL A 108 -11.39 16.23 -25.54
C VAL A 108 -12.31 17.45 -25.51
N ALA A 109 -12.41 18.23 -26.58
CA ALA A 109 -13.31 19.39 -26.66
C ALA A 109 -14.80 18.99 -26.71
N LYS A 110 -15.14 17.82 -27.26
CA LYS A 110 -16.49 17.23 -27.19
C LYS A 110 -16.84 16.76 -25.78
N LEU A 111 -15.84 16.32 -25.01
CA LEU A 111 -16.00 15.96 -23.60
C LEU A 111 -16.07 17.19 -22.67
N GLY A 112 -15.46 18.30 -23.08
CA GLY A 112 -15.27 19.50 -22.26
C GLY A 112 -15.97 20.76 -22.73
N SER A 113 -17.10 20.68 -23.45
CA SER A 113 -17.87 21.86 -23.83
C SER A 113 -18.53 22.53 -22.61
N THR A 114 -17.72 23.27 -21.86
CA THR A 114 -18.12 24.49 -21.14
C THR A 114 -17.29 25.62 -21.73
N PRO A 115 -17.90 26.72 -22.21
CA PRO A 115 -17.21 27.74 -22.98
C PRO A 115 -16.43 28.69 -22.06
N SER A 116 -15.19 28.33 -21.73
CA SER A 116 -14.24 29.25 -21.09
C SER A 116 -12.82 28.87 -21.46
N GLY A 117 -12.29 29.53 -22.50
CA GLY A 117 -11.02 29.25 -23.17
C GLY A 117 -9.76 29.61 -22.37
N GLN A 118 -9.62 29.12 -21.13
CA GLN A 118 -8.48 29.46 -20.27
C GLN A 118 -7.96 28.28 -19.44
N GLY A 119 -7.99 27.06 -20.00
CA GLY A 119 -7.61 25.84 -19.27
C GLY A 119 -6.37 25.10 -19.80
N LEU A 120 -6.09 25.12 -21.11
CA LEU A 120 -5.11 24.19 -21.71
C LEU A 120 -3.72 24.80 -21.95
N SER A 121 -3.62 26.11 -22.24
CA SER A 121 -2.32 26.77 -22.43
C SER A 121 -1.51 26.87 -21.13
N SER A 122 -2.17 26.91 -19.97
CA SER A 122 -1.52 26.87 -18.66
C SER A 122 -1.03 25.47 -18.30
N LEU A 123 -1.67 24.42 -18.83
CA LEU A 123 -1.26 23.02 -18.63
C LEU A 123 -0.05 22.66 -19.53
N LEU A 124 -0.01 23.18 -20.76
CA LEU A 124 1.10 22.93 -21.68
C LEU A 124 2.33 23.81 -21.39
N GLY A 125 2.15 24.97 -20.73
CA GLY A 125 3.23 25.83 -20.26
C GLY A 125 4.11 25.20 -19.17
N GLY A 126 3.71 24.06 -18.60
CA GLY A 126 4.52 23.28 -17.65
C GLY A 126 5.35 22.15 -18.28
N PHE A 127 5.12 21.81 -19.56
CA PHE A 127 5.79 20.70 -20.23
C PHE A 127 6.97 21.11 -21.12
N GLY A 128 7.22 22.41 -21.28
CA GLY A 128 8.29 22.92 -22.13
C GLY A 128 8.94 24.18 -21.57
N ALA A 129 10.21 24.04 -21.21
CA ALA A 129 11.17 25.08 -20.84
C ALA A 129 11.20 25.53 -19.36
N GLY A 130 12.36 25.31 -18.73
CA GLY A 130 12.80 26.04 -17.54
C GLY A 130 12.91 25.18 -16.30
N GLY A 131 14.15 24.89 -15.88
CA GLY A 131 14.43 24.14 -14.66
C GLY A 131 13.91 24.85 -13.42
N THR A 132 13.10 24.12 -12.66
CA THR A 132 12.88 24.33 -11.22
C THR A 132 12.74 22.94 -10.62
N ALA A 133 13.37 22.71 -9.46
CA ALA A 133 13.40 21.42 -8.76
C ALA A 133 12.02 20.72 -8.72
N PRO A 134 11.97 19.37 -8.78
CA PRO A 134 10.70 18.65 -8.64
C PRO A 134 10.08 19.04 -7.29
N GLY A 135 8.93 19.70 -7.34
CA GLY A 135 8.18 20.09 -6.14
C GLY A 135 7.83 18.87 -5.30
N HIS A 136 7.61 19.07 -4.01
CA HIS A 136 7.16 18.03 -3.06
C HIS A 136 5.86 17.31 -3.48
N ASP A 137 5.18 17.82 -4.52
CA ASP A 137 3.92 17.33 -5.08
C ASP A 137 4.07 16.62 -6.45
N ALA A 138 5.28 16.55 -7.01
CA ALA A 138 5.51 16.07 -8.38
C ALA A 138 5.13 14.59 -8.55
N VAL A 139 5.35 13.77 -7.51
CA VAL A 139 5.04 12.33 -7.53
C VAL A 139 3.53 12.11 -7.50
N GLN A 140 2.82 12.86 -6.66
CA GLN A 140 1.36 12.77 -6.50
C GLN A 140 0.65 13.27 -7.77
N ARG A 141 1.15 14.34 -8.41
CA ARG A 141 0.63 14.82 -9.70
C ARG A 141 0.81 13.81 -10.83
N ALA A 142 1.98 13.19 -10.91
CA ALA A 142 2.22 12.14 -11.90
C ALA A 142 1.28 10.94 -11.70
N ARG A 143 1.00 10.58 -10.44
CA ARG A 143 0.09 9.48 -10.09
C ARG A 143 -1.37 9.80 -10.37
N ILE A 144 -1.81 11.03 -10.10
CA ILE A 144 -3.15 11.51 -10.49
C ILE A 144 -3.34 11.44 -12.01
N ALA A 145 -2.32 11.85 -12.79
CA ALA A 145 -2.37 11.79 -14.25
C ALA A 145 -2.43 10.33 -14.77
N ASP A 146 -1.66 9.42 -14.18
CA ASP A 146 -1.66 8.00 -14.53
C ASP A 146 -3.00 7.32 -14.22
N LEU A 147 -3.56 7.56 -13.02
CA LEU A 147 -4.88 7.06 -12.63
C LEU A 147 -6.00 7.61 -13.53
N ARG A 148 -5.89 8.88 -13.94
CA ARG A 148 -6.85 9.49 -14.87
C ARG A 148 -6.81 8.83 -16.26
N ASN A 149 -5.61 8.50 -16.74
CA ASN A 149 -5.44 7.79 -18.01
C ASN A 149 -5.97 6.34 -17.93
N ARG A 150 -5.77 5.67 -16.79
CA ARG A 150 -6.33 4.32 -16.55
C ARG A 150 -7.85 4.34 -16.41
N ALA A 151 -8.42 5.33 -15.73
CA ALA A 151 -9.86 5.45 -15.55
C ALA A 151 -10.59 5.73 -16.87
N GLY A 152 -9.96 6.46 -17.80
CA GLY A 152 -10.47 6.69 -19.15
C GLY A 152 -10.19 5.56 -20.15
N ALA A 153 -9.63 4.43 -19.71
CA ALA A 153 -9.50 3.25 -20.55
C ALA A 153 -10.87 2.55 -20.66
N SER A 154 -11.22 2.04 -21.85
CA SER A 154 -12.53 1.48 -22.20
C SER A 154 -12.95 0.20 -21.44
N THR A 155 -12.19 -0.18 -20.42
CA THR A 155 -12.41 -1.36 -19.57
C THR A 155 -13.17 -1.03 -18.28
N VAL A 156 -13.29 0.25 -17.92
CA VAL A 156 -13.96 0.69 -16.68
C VAL A 156 -15.39 1.15 -17.00
N PRO A 157 -16.41 0.78 -16.19
CA PRO A 157 -17.76 1.28 -16.37
C PRO A 157 -17.87 2.81 -16.24
N ASP A 158 -18.60 3.48 -17.13
CA ASP A 158 -18.77 4.95 -17.17
C ASP A 158 -19.15 5.60 -15.82
N SER A 159 -19.92 4.89 -14.98
CA SER A 159 -20.31 5.38 -13.64
C SER A 159 -19.13 5.42 -12.67
N VAL A 160 -18.23 4.42 -12.76
CA VAL A 160 -17.02 4.31 -11.95
C VAL A 160 -15.97 5.29 -12.45
N GLU A 161 -15.81 5.43 -13.76
CA GLU A 161 -14.93 6.43 -14.38
C GLU A 161 -15.29 7.84 -13.89
N LYS A 162 -16.57 8.23 -13.98
CA LYS A 162 -17.02 9.58 -13.54
C LYS A 162 -16.78 9.82 -12.05
N GLU A 163 -17.01 8.82 -11.20
CA GLU A 163 -16.76 8.91 -9.76
C GLU A 163 -15.26 9.11 -9.48
N ILE A 164 -14.41 8.31 -10.14
CA ILE A 164 -12.95 8.36 -9.98
C ILE A 164 -12.39 9.70 -10.49
N ILE A 165 -12.81 10.17 -11.67
CA ILE A 165 -12.36 11.45 -12.23
C ILE A 165 -12.77 12.62 -11.32
N THR A 166 -13.97 12.57 -10.75
CA THR A 166 -14.44 13.60 -9.80
C THR A 166 -13.57 13.64 -8.55
N LYS A 167 -13.26 12.47 -7.98
CA LYS A 167 -12.39 12.34 -6.79
C LYS A 167 -10.94 12.72 -7.07
N LEU A 168 -10.40 12.36 -8.23
CA LEU A 168 -9.06 12.79 -8.66
C LEU A 168 -8.99 14.31 -8.81
N GLY A 169 -10.05 14.96 -9.31
CA GLY A 169 -10.14 16.41 -9.38
C GLY A 169 -10.12 17.08 -8.01
N THR A 170 -10.82 16.53 -7.01
CA THR A 170 -10.77 17.04 -5.63
C THR A 170 -9.43 16.78 -4.94
N LEU A 171 -8.76 15.68 -5.28
CA LEU A 171 -7.42 15.38 -4.80
C LEU A 171 -6.36 16.31 -5.40
N GLU A 172 -6.53 16.72 -6.66
CA GLU A 172 -5.64 17.68 -7.31
C GLU A 172 -5.78 19.10 -6.72
N THR A 173 -7.00 19.52 -6.37
CA THR A 173 -7.21 20.81 -5.71
C THR A 173 -6.68 20.84 -4.29
N THR A 174 -6.87 19.76 -3.52
CA THR A 174 -6.29 19.62 -2.18
C THR A 174 -4.77 19.55 -2.24
N LEU A 175 -4.19 18.83 -3.20
CA LEU A 175 -2.75 18.77 -3.45
C LEU A 175 -2.15 20.15 -3.78
N LYS A 176 -2.87 20.98 -4.53
CA LYS A 176 -2.44 22.35 -4.87
C LYS A 176 -2.45 23.29 -3.65
N SER A 177 -3.29 23.00 -2.66
CA SER A 177 -3.37 23.75 -1.39
C SER A 177 -2.55 23.13 -0.27
N ALA A 178 -2.11 21.88 -0.43
CA ALA A 178 -1.32 21.16 0.56
C ALA A 178 0.05 21.81 0.70
N SER A 179 0.39 22.15 1.94
CA SER A 179 1.68 22.78 2.28
C SER A 179 2.50 21.94 3.25
N SER A 180 1.92 20.83 3.73
CA SER A 180 2.52 19.94 4.73
C SER A 180 2.61 18.48 4.26
N ASP A 181 3.65 17.78 4.72
CA ASP A 181 3.87 16.37 4.38
C ASP A 181 2.76 15.43 4.87
N ALA A 182 2.06 15.82 5.94
CA ALA A 182 0.92 15.07 6.47
C ALA A 182 -0.28 15.08 5.51
N GLU A 183 -0.55 16.23 4.87
CA GLU A 183 -1.60 16.35 3.85
C GLU A 183 -1.23 15.57 2.58
N LEU A 184 0.06 15.59 2.20
CA LEU A 184 0.57 14.79 1.07
C LEU A 184 0.45 13.28 1.32
N ALA A 185 0.68 12.83 2.55
CA ALA A 185 0.50 11.43 2.94
C ALA A 185 -0.98 11.02 2.88
N ALA A 186 -1.89 11.88 3.34
CA ALA A 186 -3.33 11.63 3.24
C ALA A 186 -3.78 11.51 1.78
N VAL A 187 -3.37 12.45 0.92
CA VAL A 187 -3.62 12.38 -0.54
C VAL A 187 -3.05 11.10 -1.14
N SER A 188 -1.84 10.68 -0.74
CA SER A 188 -1.26 9.42 -1.21
C SER A 188 -2.10 8.20 -0.83
N THR A 189 -2.60 8.13 0.42
CA THR A 189 -3.43 7.00 0.86
C THR A 189 -4.76 6.94 0.10
N GLU A 190 -5.35 8.10 -0.20
CA GLU A 190 -6.58 8.15 -1.01
C GLU A 190 -6.33 7.74 -2.46
N LEU A 191 -5.16 8.09 -3.04
CA LEU A 191 -4.75 7.62 -4.37
C LEU A 191 -4.55 6.10 -4.40
N ASP A 192 -3.98 5.50 -3.35
CA ASP A 192 -3.81 4.04 -3.26
C ASP A 192 -5.16 3.31 -3.18
N LEU A 193 -6.15 3.88 -2.48
CA LEU A 193 -7.52 3.34 -2.45
C LEU A 193 -8.23 3.43 -3.79
N LEU A 194 -7.99 4.50 -4.56
CA LEU A 194 -8.53 4.65 -5.91
C LEU A 194 -7.88 3.66 -6.90
N ASP A 195 -6.57 3.43 -6.80
CA ASP A 195 -5.85 2.45 -7.60
C ASP A 195 -6.38 1.03 -7.35
N ALA A 196 -6.52 0.65 -6.07
CA ALA A 196 -7.07 -0.66 -5.70
C ALA A 196 -8.52 -0.88 -6.16
N ARG A 197 -9.32 0.20 -6.23
CA ARG A 197 -10.69 0.14 -6.73
C ARG A 197 -10.74 0.04 -8.25
N LEU A 198 -9.80 0.68 -8.94
CA LEU A 198 -9.66 0.60 -10.39
C LEU A 198 -9.20 -0.80 -10.83
N ASP A 199 -8.33 -1.44 -10.06
CA ASP A 199 -7.90 -2.83 -10.29
C ASP A 199 -9.00 -3.87 -9.99
N ALA A 200 -10.00 -3.51 -9.17
CA ALA A 200 -11.11 -4.38 -8.78
C ALA A 200 -12.36 -4.23 -9.68
N ALA A 201 -12.38 -3.21 -10.55
CA ALA A 201 -13.48 -2.92 -11.48
C ALA A 201 -13.28 -3.62 -12.83
#